data_AF-A0A2V8K766-F1
#
_entry.id   AF-A0A2V8K766-F1
#
_cell.length_a   1.000
_cell.length_b   1.000
_cell.length_c   1.000
_cell.angle_alpha   90.00
_cell.angle_beta   90.00
_cell.angle_gamma   90.00
#
_symmetry.space_group_name_H-M   'P 1'
#
loop_
_entity.id
_entity.type
_entity.pdbx_description
1 polymer ?
#
loop_
_entity_poly.entity_id
_entity_poly.type
_entity_poly.pdbx_seq_one_letter_code
_entity_poly.pdbx_strand_id
1 'polypeptide(L)'
;MTVLTGAHSLPAAQMTSGTWAPTANMAEARSGASAALLQDGSVLIAGGAKDGEPLASAEIFNRGSFSATGSMLLARRSAAAVTLKDGRVLITGGTTSTGPTSETELYDPATRSWTIGDSMLASRSGHTATLLADGRVLIAGGEGSGAPGSTLEIFNPATSSFSLAGTLATPRKNHAAVLLSGGRVMIVGGFDGSHILNSTEIFDPATAQASSGPSLSTARMGHSATRLLNGDVLVAGGSDGSRDLASAELYSSSARTPEFAAANMLSPRSSHSAFLLPHNAAVLMVGGSSASAELYQGWNSAFVATGSPATPRSGAAGTPLAADGLLLMAGGTTATAELYGFPTIKTDKDDYRPGVRAIITGGGWASGETVTLVFVEVPQRHPYQFLKLTADASGNLYYDQWAPERHDVGVRFYVTAAGSLSGSQAQMTFTDGDITWNGTVSTDWSDAGNWTGGVPGASDKAIIPAGRPLYPVLTGNKKSVGSLQIDSGASVTVTSDLDISTNSSTADSVVISGTLNWTGGVITLAGPAVSLTVNSGGVFTLSSGTNGFPAFATISLDANSTVEYGGGSQTIKVDSFLTNYGYLKTSGTGTKTWSGGTSATINGNLDVGGAST
;
A
#
# COMPACT_ATOMS: atom_id res chain seq x y z
N MET A 1 -47.35 6.80 21.91
CA MET A 1 -46.16 7.17 21.13
C MET A 1 -45.44 5.87 20.83
N THR A 2 -45.79 5.26 19.70
CA THR A 2 -45.44 3.88 19.37
C THR A 2 -44.09 3.86 18.65
N VAL A 3 -43.11 3.18 19.24
CA VAL A 3 -41.80 2.95 18.65
C VAL A 3 -41.94 1.86 17.59
N LEU A 4 -41.65 2.21 16.34
CA LEU A 4 -41.59 1.27 15.22
C LEU A 4 -40.28 0.48 15.31
N THR A 5 -40.37 -0.80 15.68
CA THR A 5 -39.33 -1.80 15.50
C THR A 5 -39.37 -2.30 14.04
N GLY A 6 -38.43 -1.86 13.22
CA GLY A 6 -38.18 -2.42 11.89
C GLY A 6 -37.06 -3.45 11.95
N ALA A 7 -37.42 -4.72 12.12
CA ALA A 7 -36.51 -5.85 11.92
C ALA A 7 -36.45 -6.17 10.42
N HIS A 8 -35.26 -6.11 9.80
CA HIS A 8 -34.87 -6.92 8.64
C HIS A 8 -33.34 -6.87 8.46
N SER A 9 -32.63 -7.75 9.17
CA SER A 9 -31.31 -8.24 8.77
C SER A 9 -31.16 -9.65 9.34
N LEU A 10 -30.83 -10.62 8.50
CA LEU A 10 -30.49 -11.99 8.92
C LEU A 10 -29.46 -11.90 10.06
N PRO A 11 -29.66 -12.58 11.21
CA PRO A 11 -28.57 -12.83 12.13
C PRO A 11 -27.75 -13.94 11.48
N ALA A 12 -26.69 -13.61 10.74
CA ALA A 12 -25.70 -14.62 10.43
C ALA A 12 -25.07 -15.01 11.77
N ALA A 13 -25.51 -16.13 12.35
CA ALA A 13 -24.63 -16.85 13.25
C ALA A 13 -23.31 -17.01 12.50
N GLN A 14 -22.25 -16.35 12.98
CA GLN A 14 -20.97 -16.35 12.30
C GLN A 14 -20.53 -17.79 12.10
N MET A 15 -20.14 -18.14 10.87
CA MET A 15 -19.62 -19.47 10.61
C MET A 15 -18.36 -19.69 11.42
N THR A 16 -18.20 -20.91 11.94
CA THR A 16 -17.02 -21.29 12.70
C THR A 16 -15.77 -21.05 11.86
N SER A 17 -14.80 -20.34 12.43
CA SER A 17 -13.52 -20.08 11.77
C SER A 17 -12.82 -21.36 11.34
N GLY A 18 -12.20 -21.32 10.16
CA GLY A 18 -11.49 -22.45 9.58
C GLY A 18 -12.39 -23.56 9.04
N THR A 19 -13.68 -23.31 8.84
CA THR A 19 -14.63 -24.31 8.32
C THR A 19 -15.25 -23.89 6.99
N TRP A 20 -15.66 -24.89 6.21
CA TRP A 20 -16.44 -24.71 4.99
C TRP A 20 -17.88 -25.16 5.23
N ALA A 21 -18.83 -24.42 4.67
CA ALA A 21 -20.23 -24.81 4.68
C ALA A 21 -20.86 -24.62 3.30
N PRO A 22 -21.74 -25.53 2.85
CA PRO A 22 -22.46 -25.37 1.60
C PRO A 22 -23.37 -24.14 1.64
N THR A 23 -23.49 -23.47 0.50
CA THR A 23 -24.48 -22.41 0.27
C THR A 23 -25.31 -22.74 -0.98
N ALA A 24 -26.17 -21.83 -1.43
CA ALA A 24 -26.96 -22.02 -2.65
C ALA A 24 -26.06 -22.38 -3.83
N ASN A 25 -26.54 -23.26 -4.71
CA ASN A 25 -25.81 -23.63 -5.93
C ASN A 25 -26.06 -22.60 -7.03
N MET A 26 -25.09 -22.49 -7.94
CA MET A 26 -25.30 -21.84 -9.24
C MET A 26 -26.24 -22.68 -10.12
N ALA A 27 -26.75 -22.06 -11.18
CA ALA A 27 -27.60 -22.75 -12.15
C ALA A 27 -26.85 -23.84 -12.93
N GLU A 28 -25.55 -23.65 -13.15
CA GLU A 28 -24.71 -24.60 -13.88
C GLU A 28 -23.26 -24.60 -13.39
N ALA A 29 -22.52 -25.66 -13.73
CA ALA A 29 -21.09 -25.74 -13.47
C ALA A 29 -20.33 -24.76 -14.39
N ARG A 30 -19.32 -24.09 -13.85
CA ARG A 30 -18.52 -23.09 -14.58
C ARG A 30 -17.05 -23.21 -14.18
N SER A 31 -16.26 -23.91 -14.98
CA SER A 31 -14.81 -24.03 -14.79
C SER A 31 -14.07 -22.88 -15.49
N GLY A 32 -13.12 -22.25 -14.81
CA GLY A 32 -12.42 -21.06 -15.30
C GLY A 32 -13.32 -19.83 -15.43
N ALA A 33 -14.36 -19.72 -14.60
CA ALA A 33 -15.18 -18.51 -14.49
C ALA A 33 -14.41 -17.41 -13.75
N SER A 34 -14.80 -16.16 -13.98
CA SER A 34 -14.23 -15.02 -13.27
C SER A 34 -15.19 -14.57 -12.18
N ALA A 35 -14.67 -14.22 -11.00
CA ALA A 35 -15.42 -13.65 -9.90
C ALA A 35 -15.01 -12.19 -9.64
N ALA A 36 -15.98 -11.34 -9.30
CA ALA A 36 -15.74 -9.94 -8.94
C ALA A 36 -16.67 -9.53 -7.79
N LEU A 37 -16.11 -8.99 -6.71
CA LEU A 37 -16.88 -8.33 -5.67
C LEU A 37 -17.36 -6.97 -6.19
N LEU A 38 -18.65 -6.71 -6.08
CA LEU A 38 -19.30 -5.46 -6.48
C LEU A 38 -19.39 -4.49 -5.31
N GLN A 39 -19.55 -3.20 -5.60
CA GLN A 39 -19.61 -2.15 -4.57
C GLN A 39 -20.81 -2.29 -3.62
N ASP A 40 -21.89 -2.95 -4.06
CA ASP A 40 -23.06 -3.24 -3.22
C ASP A 40 -22.88 -4.46 -2.31
N GLY A 41 -21.71 -5.10 -2.36
CA GLY A 41 -21.33 -6.27 -1.57
C GLY A 41 -21.77 -7.61 -2.16
N SER A 42 -22.43 -7.62 -3.32
CA SER A 42 -22.73 -8.86 -4.06
C SER A 42 -21.54 -9.32 -4.90
N VAL A 43 -21.55 -10.57 -5.34
CA VAL A 43 -20.46 -11.16 -6.14
C VAL A 43 -20.98 -11.54 -7.51
N LEU A 44 -20.37 -10.99 -8.56
CA LEU A 44 -20.56 -11.42 -9.94
C LEU A 44 -19.70 -12.65 -10.21
N ILE A 45 -20.29 -13.69 -10.79
CA ILE A 45 -19.59 -14.83 -11.39
C ILE A 45 -19.98 -14.89 -12.86
N ALA A 46 -19.00 -14.73 -13.76
CA ALA A 46 -19.24 -14.60 -15.19
C ALA A 46 -18.43 -15.61 -16.00
N GLY A 47 -19.06 -16.18 -17.02
CA GLY A 47 -18.41 -17.03 -18.01
C GLY A 47 -18.00 -18.40 -17.46
N GLY A 48 -16.79 -18.81 -17.83
CA GLY A 48 -16.27 -20.15 -17.57
C GLY A 48 -16.67 -21.13 -18.65
N ALA A 49 -16.55 -22.42 -18.36
CA ALA A 49 -16.96 -23.49 -19.26
C ALA A 49 -17.68 -24.62 -18.52
N LYS A 50 -18.68 -25.18 -19.19
CA LYS A 50 -19.38 -26.40 -18.78
C LYS A 50 -19.03 -27.49 -19.77
N ASP A 51 -18.48 -28.60 -19.28
CA ASP A 51 -18.08 -29.74 -20.10
C ASP A 51 -17.14 -29.36 -21.26
N GLY A 52 -16.30 -28.34 -21.06
CA GLY A 52 -15.37 -27.81 -22.06
C GLY A 52 -15.95 -26.71 -22.97
N GLU A 53 -17.27 -26.52 -22.97
CA GLU A 53 -17.94 -25.48 -23.77
C GLU A 53 -17.96 -24.13 -23.03
N PRO A 54 -17.41 -23.04 -23.62
CA PRO A 54 -17.45 -21.73 -23.00
C PRO A 54 -18.87 -21.21 -22.78
N LEU A 55 -19.08 -20.50 -21.68
CA LEU A 55 -20.35 -19.92 -21.29
C LEU A 55 -20.33 -18.40 -21.42
N ALA A 56 -21.47 -17.82 -21.79
CA ALA A 56 -21.72 -16.38 -21.75
C ALA A 56 -22.56 -15.97 -20.52
N SER A 57 -23.22 -16.94 -19.89
CA SER A 57 -24.07 -16.73 -18.72
C SER A 57 -23.28 -16.20 -17.52
N ALA A 58 -23.96 -15.43 -16.68
CA ALA A 58 -23.42 -14.84 -15.47
C ALA A 58 -24.48 -14.85 -14.37
N GLU A 59 -24.02 -14.95 -13.13
CA GLU A 59 -24.86 -15.03 -11.94
C GLU A 59 -24.34 -14.09 -10.86
N ILE A 60 -25.25 -13.56 -10.04
CA ILE A 60 -24.95 -12.73 -8.88
C ILE A 60 -25.23 -13.54 -7.62
N PHE A 61 -24.23 -13.67 -6.76
CA PHE A 61 -24.40 -14.14 -5.39
C PHE A 61 -24.66 -12.97 -4.45
N ASN A 62 -25.77 -13.02 -3.72
CA ASN A 62 -26.11 -12.02 -2.72
C ASN A 62 -26.80 -12.69 -1.53
N ARG A 63 -26.32 -12.44 -0.30
CA ARG A 63 -26.92 -12.92 0.95
C ARG A 63 -27.29 -14.41 0.94
N GLY A 64 -26.39 -15.26 0.43
CA GLY A 64 -26.58 -16.72 0.45
C GLY A 64 -27.41 -17.30 -0.69
N SER A 65 -27.69 -16.53 -1.74
CA SER A 65 -28.46 -16.98 -2.91
C SER A 65 -27.83 -16.53 -4.22
N PHE A 66 -27.95 -17.39 -5.25
CA PHE A 66 -27.60 -17.06 -6.63
C PHE A 66 -28.82 -16.60 -7.42
N SER A 67 -28.62 -15.63 -8.31
CA SER A 67 -29.62 -15.18 -9.27
C SER A 67 -28.97 -14.89 -10.62
N ALA A 68 -29.65 -15.23 -11.71
CA ALA A 68 -29.17 -14.88 -13.04
C ALA A 68 -29.14 -13.36 -13.24
N THR A 69 -28.12 -12.87 -13.94
CA THR A 69 -28.03 -11.48 -14.42
C THR A 69 -27.91 -11.48 -15.94
N GLY A 70 -27.83 -10.30 -16.58
CA GLY A 70 -27.51 -10.20 -18.00
C GLY A 70 -26.30 -11.06 -18.38
N SER A 71 -26.36 -11.72 -19.53
CA SER A 71 -25.25 -12.52 -20.07
C SER A 71 -24.25 -11.64 -20.79
N MET A 72 -22.98 -12.06 -20.75
CA MET A 72 -21.95 -11.53 -21.64
C MET A 72 -22.37 -11.72 -23.10
N LEU A 73 -21.86 -10.87 -23.98
CA LEU A 73 -22.07 -10.98 -25.42
C LEU A 73 -21.22 -12.08 -26.05
N LEU A 74 -20.07 -12.41 -25.44
CA LEU A 74 -19.17 -13.44 -25.92
C LEU A 74 -18.96 -14.55 -24.86
N ALA A 75 -19.23 -15.80 -25.26
CA ALA A 75 -18.98 -16.95 -24.42
C ALA A 75 -17.47 -17.23 -24.28
N ARG A 76 -16.95 -17.27 -23.05
CA ARG A 76 -15.52 -17.46 -22.79
C ARG A 76 -15.22 -18.01 -21.40
N ARG A 77 -14.11 -18.73 -21.31
CA ARG A 77 -13.48 -19.16 -20.04
C ARG A 77 -12.11 -18.51 -19.86
N SER A 78 -11.60 -18.54 -18.64
CA SER A 78 -10.25 -18.06 -18.30
C SER A 78 -10.00 -16.61 -18.70
N ALA A 79 -11.07 -15.80 -18.66
CA ALA A 79 -10.99 -14.36 -18.86
C ALA A 79 -10.53 -13.69 -17.56
N ALA A 80 -9.81 -12.57 -17.67
CA ALA A 80 -9.43 -11.79 -16.50
C ALA A 80 -10.56 -10.81 -16.16
N ALA A 81 -10.94 -10.74 -14.88
CA ALA A 81 -11.95 -9.81 -14.37
C ALA A 81 -11.33 -8.81 -13.40
N VAL A 82 -11.70 -7.54 -13.53
CA VAL A 82 -11.27 -6.46 -12.63
C VAL A 82 -12.44 -5.55 -12.31
N THR A 83 -12.79 -5.42 -11.02
CA THR A 83 -13.69 -4.37 -10.55
C THR A 83 -12.98 -3.02 -10.64
N LEU A 84 -13.51 -2.12 -11.45
CA LEU A 84 -13.00 -0.77 -11.66
C LEU A 84 -13.39 0.16 -10.50
N LYS A 85 -12.69 1.29 -10.35
CA LYS A 85 -12.98 2.26 -9.30
C LYS A 85 -14.38 2.88 -9.39
N ASP A 86 -14.95 2.93 -10.58
CA ASP A 86 -16.32 3.40 -10.83
C ASP A 86 -17.40 2.33 -10.56
N GLY A 87 -17.00 1.12 -10.14
CA GLY A 87 -17.90 0.03 -9.77
C GLY A 87 -18.25 -0.93 -10.91
N ARG A 88 -17.92 -0.61 -12.16
CA ARG A 88 -18.09 -1.54 -13.29
C ARG A 88 -17.08 -2.69 -13.21
N VAL A 89 -17.36 -3.81 -13.86
CA VAL A 89 -16.41 -4.94 -13.98
C VAL A 89 -15.94 -5.05 -15.41
N LEU A 90 -14.63 -4.90 -15.61
CA LEU A 90 -13.99 -5.17 -16.90
C LEU A 90 -13.66 -6.65 -17.01
N ILE A 91 -14.09 -7.28 -18.10
CA ILE A 91 -13.65 -8.62 -18.52
C ILE A 91 -12.80 -8.50 -19.78
N THR A 92 -11.62 -9.12 -19.77
CA THR A 92 -10.69 -9.09 -20.92
C THR A 92 -10.25 -10.49 -21.34
N GLY A 93 -10.17 -10.70 -22.66
CA GLY A 93 -9.57 -11.88 -23.27
C GLY A 93 -10.22 -13.19 -22.85
N GLY A 94 -9.42 -14.23 -22.65
CA GLY A 94 -9.90 -15.59 -22.37
C GLY A 94 -10.05 -16.43 -23.64
N THR A 95 -10.62 -17.62 -23.50
CA THR A 95 -10.76 -18.60 -24.59
C THR A 95 -12.22 -18.79 -24.95
N THR A 96 -12.53 -18.54 -26.22
CA THR A 96 -13.82 -18.82 -26.87
C THR A 96 -13.79 -20.20 -27.53
N SER A 97 -14.87 -20.60 -28.20
CA SER A 97 -14.90 -21.84 -28.99
C SER A 97 -13.91 -21.84 -30.17
N THR A 98 -13.47 -20.65 -30.62
CA THR A 98 -12.50 -20.50 -31.73
C THR A 98 -11.08 -20.21 -31.26
N GLY A 99 -10.84 -20.16 -29.94
CA GLY A 99 -9.52 -19.88 -29.35
C GLY A 99 -9.45 -18.56 -28.57
N PRO A 100 -8.23 -18.08 -28.26
CA PRO A 100 -8.03 -16.85 -27.51
C PRO A 100 -8.61 -15.62 -28.22
N THR A 101 -9.18 -14.70 -27.46
CA THR A 101 -9.83 -13.48 -27.98
C THR A 101 -9.17 -12.21 -27.48
N SER A 102 -9.27 -11.12 -28.24
CA SER A 102 -8.91 -9.75 -27.83
C SER A 102 -10.10 -8.97 -27.30
N GLU A 103 -11.32 -9.52 -27.42
CA GLU A 103 -12.54 -8.82 -27.06
C GLU A 103 -12.63 -8.51 -25.56
N THR A 104 -13.29 -7.39 -25.26
CA THR A 104 -13.53 -6.94 -23.91
C THR A 104 -14.99 -6.58 -23.71
N GLU A 105 -15.46 -6.77 -22.48
CA GLU A 105 -16.81 -6.37 -22.09
C GLU A 105 -16.79 -5.74 -20.72
N LEU A 106 -17.69 -4.78 -20.52
CA LEU A 106 -17.92 -4.11 -19.25
C LEU A 106 -19.30 -4.52 -18.72
N TYR A 107 -19.33 -5.01 -17.50
CA TYR A 107 -20.57 -5.18 -16.75
C TYR A 107 -20.86 -3.93 -15.94
N ASP A 108 -22.06 -3.40 -16.10
CA ASP A 108 -22.60 -2.33 -15.25
C ASP A 108 -23.57 -2.93 -14.22
N PRO A 109 -23.21 -2.95 -12.92
CA PRO A 109 -24.08 -3.45 -11.85
C PRO A 109 -25.41 -2.69 -11.70
N ALA A 110 -25.45 -1.40 -12.06
CA ALA A 110 -26.64 -0.57 -11.90
C ALA A 110 -27.74 -0.96 -12.89
N THR A 111 -27.36 -1.31 -14.12
CA THR A 111 -28.29 -1.75 -15.17
C THR A 111 -28.33 -3.27 -15.34
N ARG A 112 -27.39 -3.99 -14.71
CA ARG A 112 -27.18 -5.44 -14.85
C ARG A 112 -26.97 -5.88 -16.30
N SER A 113 -26.36 -5.03 -17.10
CA SER A 113 -26.12 -5.25 -18.53
C SER A 113 -24.64 -5.29 -18.86
N TRP A 114 -24.34 -5.92 -19.98
CA TRP A 114 -23.00 -5.96 -20.57
C TRP A 114 -22.93 -5.06 -21.79
N THR A 115 -21.79 -4.38 -21.95
CA THR A 115 -21.47 -3.60 -23.14
C THR A 115 -20.13 -4.05 -23.70
N ILE A 116 -20.04 -4.21 -25.02
CA ILE A 116 -18.77 -4.42 -25.71
C ILE A 116 -17.91 -3.17 -25.51
N GLY A 117 -16.67 -3.36 -25.04
CA GLY A 117 -15.66 -2.30 -24.95
C GLY A 117 -14.71 -2.32 -26.15
N ASP A 118 -13.74 -1.41 -26.16
CA ASP A 118 -12.64 -1.49 -27.13
C ASP A 118 -11.89 -2.83 -26.99
N SER A 119 -11.53 -3.44 -28.11
CA SER A 119 -10.75 -4.67 -28.09
C SER A 119 -9.29 -4.37 -27.68
N MET A 120 -8.65 -5.33 -27.01
CA MET A 120 -7.20 -5.32 -26.81
C MET A 120 -6.47 -5.38 -28.16
N LEU A 121 -5.23 -4.89 -28.18
CA LEU A 121 -4.36 -4.93 -29.37
C LEU A 121 -3.89 -6.35 -29.71
N ALA A 122 -3.89 -7.25 -28.73
CA ALA A 122 -3.59 -8.67 -28.93
C ALA A 122 -4.67 -9.56 -28.32
N SER A 123 -4.97 -10.68 -28.99
CA SER A 123 -5.78 -11.74 -28.39
C SER A 123 -4.97 -12.48 -27.33
N ARG A 124 -5.61 -12.78 -26.19
CA ARG A 124 -4.90 -13.30 -25.02
C ARG A 124 -5.77 -14.25 -24.21
N SER A 125 -5.17 -15.35 -23.76
CA SER A 125 -5.63 -16.19 -22.66
C SER A 125 -4.46 -16.48 -21.70
N GLY A 126 -4.73 -16.72 -20.42
CA GLY A 126 -3.65 -16.90 -19.43
C GLY A 126 -2.79 -15.65 -19.21
N HIS A 127 -3.33 -14.47 -19.53
CA HIS A 127 -2.78 -13.16 -19.17
C HIS A 127 -3.22 -12.77 -17.76
N THR A 128 -2.63 -11.69 -17.24
CA THR A 128 -3.08 -11.06 -16.00
C THR A 128 -3.65 -9.67 -16.26
N ALA A 129 -4.59 -9.25 -15.41
CA ALA A 129 -5.14 -7.89 -15.40
C ALA A 129 -5.01 -7.32 -13.98
N THR A 130 -4.32 -6.19 -13.84
CA THR A 130 -4.01 -5.57 -12.54
C THR A 130 -4.57 -4.15 -12.48
N LEU A 131 -5.46 -3.87 -11.52
CA LEU A 131 -5.91 -2.51 -11.23
C LEU A 131 -4.76 -1.68 -10.64
N LEU A 132 -4.45 -0.55 -11.26
CA LEU A 132 -3.39 0.37 -10.84
C LEU A 132 -3.91 1.40 -9.83
N ALA A 133 -2.98 2.03 -9.11
CA ALA A 133 -3.29 3.03 -8.10
C ALA A 133 -4.05 4.24 -8.66
N ASP A 134 -3.87 4.59 -9.92
CA ASP A 134 -4.58 5.67 -10.60
C ASP A 134 -5.97 5.25 -11.15
N GLY A 135 -6.33 3.97 -11.08
CA GLY A 135 -7.59 3.42 -11.56
C GLY A 135 -7.57 2.83 -12.98
N ARG A 136 -6.45 2.95 -13.71
CA ARG A 136 -6.26 2.24 -14.98
C ARG A 136 -6.00 0.75 -14.72
N VAL A 137 -6.08 -0.09 -15.76
CA VAL A 137 -5.82 -1.53 -15.65
C VAL A 137 -4.67 -1.92 -16.57
N LEU A 138 -3.63 -2.54 -16.00
CA LEU A 138 -2.54 -3.16 -16.77
C LEU A 138 -2.92 -4.57 -17.19
N ILE A 139 -2.86 -4.84 -18.49
CA ILE A 139 -2.98 -6.18 -19.08
C ILE A 139 -1.58 -6.64 -19.49
N ALA A 140 -1.17 -7.82 -19.03
CA ALA A 140 0.18 -8.33 -19.25
C ALA A 140 0.21 -9.76 -19.81
N GLY A 141 1.02 -9.96 -20.86
CA GLY A 141 1.35 -11.27 -21.41
C GLY A 141 0.14 -12.10 -21.86
N GLY A 142 0.18 -13.40 -21.63
CA GLY A 142 -0.82 -14.36 -22.12
C GLY A 142 -0.49 -14.89 -23.51
N GLU A 143 -1.37 -15.71 -24.05
CA GLU A 143 -1.21 -16.37 -25.34
C GLU A 143 -2.35 -16.02 -26.31
N GLY A 144 -1.97 -15.62 -27.51
CA GLY A 144 -2.88 -15.36 -28.63
C GLY A 144 -2.93 -16.55 -29.60
N SER A 145 -2.47 -16.36 -30.84
CA SER A 145 -2.48 -17.36 -31.91
C SER A 145 -1.43 -18.50 -31.74
N GLY A 146 -1.40 -19.13 -30.57
CA GLY A 146 -0.58 -20.32 -30.29
C GLY A 146 0.85 -20.04 -29.76
N ALA A 147 1.17 -18.79 -29.42
CA ALA A 147 2.44 -18.42 -28.80
C ALA A 147 2.22 -17.44 -27.63
N PRO A 148 3.00 -17.55 -26.54
CA PRO A 148 3.04 -16.53 -25.50
C PRO A 148 3.46 -15.17 -26.05
N GLY A 149 2.81 -14.11 -25.57
CA GLY A 149 3.06 -12.73 -25.93
C GLY A 149 3.85 -11.98 -24.87
N SER A 150 4.54 -10.92 -25.29
CA SER A 150 5.29 -10.00 -24.43
C SER A 150 4.62 -8.64 -24.27
N THR A 151 3.60 -8.32 -25.06
CA THR A 151 3.00 -6.99 -25.07
C THR A 151 2.29 -6.67 -23.75
N LEU A 152 2.43 -5.42 -23.31
CA LEU A 152 1.74 -4.82 -22.17
C LEU A 152 0.76 -3.76 -22.68
N GLU A 153 -0.45 -3.76 -22.16
CA GLU A 153 -1.49 -2.80 -22.55
C GLU A 153 -2.12 -2.16 -21.31
N ILE A 154 -2.56 -0.91 -21.46
CA ILE A 154 -3.29 -0.18 -20.42
C ILE A 154 -4.69 0.11 -20.91
N PHE A 155 -5.68 -0.34 -20.13
CA PHE A 155 -7.06 0.10 -20.26
C PHE A 155 -7.28 1.36 -19.43
N ASN A 156 -7.80 2.40 -20.06
CA ASN A 156 -8.24 3.62 -19.39
C ASN A 156 -9.77 3.62 -19.26
N PRO A 157 -10.34 3.46 -18.05
CA PRO A 157 -11.79 3.40 -17.86
C PRO A 157 -12.50 4.73 -18.18
N ALA A 158 -11.79 5.87 -18.13
CA ALA A 158 -12.36 7.18 -18.41
C ALA A 158 -12.66 7.37 -19.91
N THR A 159 -11.85 6.76 -20.79
CA THR A 159 -12.04 6.78 -22.24
C THR A 159 -12.57 5.45 -22.78
N SER A 160 -12.65 4.42 -21.93
CA SER A 160 -12.99 3.05 -22.29
C SER A 160 -12.13 2.47 -23.41
N SER A 161 -10.84 2.83 -23.44
CA SER A 161 -9.93 2.50 -24.55
C SER A 161 -8.64 1.84 -24.08
N PHE A 162 -8.05 1.03 -24.98
CA PHE A 162 -6.74 0.41 -24.79
C PHE A 162 -5.61 1.23 -25.43
N SER A 163 -4.43 1.13 -24.84
CA SER A 163 -3.20 1.69 -25.38
C SER A 163 -2.03 0.76 -25.12
N LEU A 164 -1.06 0.72 -26.05
CA LEU A 164 0.19 0.00 -25.85
C LEU A 164 0.98 0.68 -24.72
N ALA A 165 1.39 -0.10 -23.74
CA ALA A 165 2.13 0.38 -22.58
C ALA A 165 3.58 -0.10 -22.53
N GLY A 166 3.99 -0.98 -23.46
CA GLY A 166 5.35 -1.49 -23.55
C GLY A 166 5.40 -2.99 -23.84
N THR A 167 6.55 -3.60 -23.61
CA THR A 167 6.78 -5.03 -23.80
C THR A 167 7.62 -5.60 -22.68
N LEU A 168 7.31 -6.83 -22.30
CA LEU A 168 8.16 -7.69 -21.50
C LEU A 168 9.41 -8.10 -22.29
N ALA A 169 10.52 -8.29 -21.59
CA ALA A 169 11.74 -8.85 -22.15
C ALA A 169 11.56 -10.33 -22.52
N THR A 170 10.74 -11.07 -21.77
CA THR A 170 10.41 -12.48 -22.07
C THR A 170 8.89 -12.62 -22.23
N PRO A 171 8.40 -13.12 -23.39
CA PRO A 171 6.99 -13.42 -23.55
C PRO A 171 6.56 -14.48 -22.54
N ARG A 172 5.35 -14.38 -21.99
CA ARG A 172 4.92 -15.29 -20.93
C ARG A 172 3.40 -15.43 -20.83
N LYS A 173 2.93 -16.65 -20.62
CA LYS A 173 1.55 -16.97 -20.19
C LYS A 173 1.54 -17.70 -18.84
N ASN A 174 0.39 -17.77 -18.18
CA ASN A 174 0.19 -18.47 -16.90
C ASN A 174 1.17 -17.99 -15.80
N HIS A 175 1.57 -16.72 -15.87
CA HIS A 175 2.36 -16.02 -14.87
C HIS A 175 1.42 -15.41 -13.81
N ALA A 176 1.97 -15.00 -12.67
CA ALA A 176 1.23 -14.17 -11.72
C ALA A 176 1.65 -12.70 -11.87
N ALA A 177 0.75 -11.78 -11.53
CA ALA A 177 1.06 -10.35 -11.44
C ALA A 177 0.49 -9.78 -10.15
N VAL A 178 1.23 -8.86 -9.54
CA VAL A 178 0.86 -8.25 -8.26
C VAL A 178 1.26 -6.78 -8.23
N LEU A 179 0.32 -5.92 -7.83
CA LEU A 179 0.62 -4.52 -7.54
C LEU A 179 1.53 -4.44 -6.31
N LEU A 180 2.59 -3.64 -6.32
CA LEU A 180 3.46 -3.41 -5.18
C LEU A 180 2.99 -2.18 -4.38
N SER A 181 3.42 -2.04 -3.12
CA SER A 181 3.06 -0.89 -2.28
C SER A 181 3.49 0.47 -2.88
N GLY A 182 4.52 0.47 -3.73
CA GLY A 182 4.97 1.66 -4.47
C GLY A 182 4.24 1.92 -5.80
N GLY A 183 3.16 1.20 -6.11
CA GLY A 183 2.33 1.42 -7.31
C GLY A 183 2.83 0.75 -8.60
N ARG A 184 4.04 0.18 -8.60
CA ARG A 184 4.57 -0.65 -9.69
C ARG A 184 3.94 -2.03 -9.71
N VAL A 185 3.98 -2.75 -10.83
CA VAL A 185 3.45 -4.13 -10.94
C VAL A 185 4.58 -5.11 -11.15
N MET A 186 4.67 -6.13 -10.30
CA MET A 186 5.62 -7.23 -10.47
C MET A 186 4.94 -8.38 -11.20
N ILE A 187 5.59 -8.88 -12.26
CA ILE A 187 5.13 -9.95 -13.14
C ILE A 187 6.10 -11.11 -12.98
N VAL A 188 5.60 -12.28 -12.58
CA VAL A 188 6.40 -13.34 -11.96
C VAL A 188 6.21 -14.67 -12.68
N GLY A 189 7.31 -15.30 -13.08
CA GLY A 189 7.34 -16.65 -13.66
C GLY A 189 6.49 -16.80 -14.93
N GLY A 190 5.88 -17.97 -15.11
CA GLY A 190 5.08 -18.32 -16.28
C GLY A 190 5.82 -19.23 -17.27
N PHE A 191 5.34 -19.28 -18.51
CA PHE A 191 5.90 -20.10 -19.59
C PHE A 191 6.06 -19.28 -20.87
N ASP A 192 7.24 -19.35 -21.50
CA ASP A 192 7.60 -18.57 -22.69
C ASP A 192 7.31 -19.29 -24.03
N GLY A 193 6.85 -20.53 -23.98
CA GLY A 193 6.66 -21.39 -25.16
C GLY A 193 7.64 -22.55 -25.23
N SER A 194 8.76 -22.47 -24.50
CA SER A 194 9.80 -23.50 -24.43
C SER A 194 10.25 -23.81 -22.99
N HIS A 195 10.22 -22.83 -22.09
CA HIS A 195 10.73 -22.92 -20.74
C HIS A 195 9.74 -22.38 -19.72
N ILE A 196 9.66 -23.06 -18.57
CA ILE A 196 9.06 -22.50 -17.37
C ILE A 196 10.04 -21.47 -16.80
N LEU A 197 9.53 -20.29 -16.44
CA LEU A 197 10.34 -19.14 -16.08
C LEU A 197 10.48 -19.01 -14.56
N ASN A 198 11.69 -18.67 -14.12
CA ASN A 198 11.95 -18.11 -12.80
C ASN A 198 12.17 -16.59 -12.84
N SER A 199 12.23 -15.99 -14.03
CA SER A 199 12.45 -14.55 -14.20
C SER A 199 11.24 -13.74 -13.77
N THR A 200 11.50 -12.54 -13.27
CA THR A 200 10.48 -11.55 -12.95
C THR A 200 10.75 -10.25 -13.67
N GLU A 201 9.70 -9.48 -13.91
CA GLU A 201 9.76 -8.15 -14.52
C GLU A 201 8.89 -7.19 -13.72
N ILE A 202 9.34 -5.95 -13.56
CA ILE A 202 8.65 -4.90 -12.83
C ILE A 202 8.24 -3.83 -13.83
N PHE A 203 6.94 -3.64 -13.99
CA PHE A 203 6.35 -2.56 -14.78
C PHE A 203 6.17 -1.31 -13.93
N ASP A 204 6.70 -0.19 -14.41
CA ASP A 204 6.49 1.13 -13.83
C ASP A 204 5.43 1.91 -14.64
N PRO A 205 4.23 2.16 -14.07
CA PRO A 205 3.17 2.87 -14.77
C PRO A 205 3.47 4.36 -15.02
N ALA A 206 4.46 4.95 -14.34
CA ALA A 206 4.86 6.35 -14.55
C ALA A 206 5.70 6.52 -15.82
N THR A 207 6.53 5.52 -16.14
CA THR A 207 7.39 5.53 -17.33
C THR A 207 6.86 4.66 -18.47
N ALA A 208 5.86 3.82 -18.20
CA ALA A 208 5.35 2.80 -19.11
C ALA A 208 6.49 1.90 -19.62
N GLN A 209 7.35 1.45 -18.71
CA GLN A 209 8.48 0.56 -19.03
C GLN A 209 8.49 -0.64 -18.08
N ALA A 210 8.89 -1.79 -18.61
CA ALA A 210 9.22 -2.97 -17.83
C ALA A 210 10.73 -3.10 -17.68
N SER A 211 11.19 -3.40 -16.46
CA SER A 211 12.59 -3.69 -16.16
C SER A 211 12.71 -5.06 -15.50
N SER A 212 13.86 -5.72 -15.65
CA SER A 212 14.13 -6.98 -14.95
C SER A 212 14.01 -6.81 -13.43
N GLY A 213 13.30 -7.74 -12.78
CA GLY A 213 13.22 -7.88 -11.33
C GLY A 213 14.09 -9.04 -10.82
N PRO A 214 14.06 -9.32 -9.50
CA PRO A 214 14.77 -10.45 -8.92
C PRO A 214 14.20 -11.79 -9.39
N SER A 215 15.06 -12.76 -9.67
CA SER A 215 14.64 -14.09 -10.12
C SER A 215 14.25 -15.01 -8.97
N LEU A 216 13.17 -15.76 -9.15
CA LEU A 216 12.79 -16.86 -8.26
C LEU A 216 13.89 -17.93 -8.21
N SER A 217 13.96 -18.63 -7.09
CA SER A 217 14.80 -19.81 -6.90
C SER A 217 14.28 -21.00 -7.70
N THR A 218 12.96 -21.15 -7.81
CA THR A 218 12.32 -22.21 -8.60
C THR A 218 11.46 -21.62 -9.70
N ALA A 219 11.69 -22.06 -10.94
CA ALA A 219 10.84 -21.73 -12.08
C ALA A 219 9.43 -22.30 -11.88
N ARG A 220 8.40 -21.49 -12.16
CA ARG A 220 7.01 -21.88 -11.91
C ARG A 220 6.01 -21.21 -12.84
N MET A 221 4.98 -21.93 -13.24
CA MET A 221 3.76 -21.41 -13.87
C MET A 221 2.51 -21.84 -13.10
N GLY A 222 1.38 -21.14 -13.29
CA GLY A 222 0.13 -21.47 -12.62
C GLY A 222 0.20 -21.36 -11.08
N HIS A 223 1.05 -20.47 -10.59
CA HIS A 223 1.21 -20.13 -9.18
C HIS A 223 0.40 -18.87 -8.84
N SER A 224 0.34 -18.50 -7.57
CA SER A 224 -0.21 -17.22 -7.13
C SER A 224 0.87 -16.27 -6.63
N ALA A 225 0.61 -14.96 -6.74
CA ALA A 225 1.39 -13.91 -6.10
C ALA A 225 0.43 -12.99 -5.33
N THR A 226 0.65 -12.83 -4.03
CA THR A 226 -0.22 -12.04 -3.14
C THR A 226 0.60 -11.02 -2.36
N ARG A 227 0.22 -9.75 -2.42
CA ARG A 227 0.81 -8.71 -1.56
C ARG A 227 0.26 -8.86 -0.14
N LEU A 228 1.14 -9.02 0.82
CA LEU A 228 0.84 -9.17 2.23
C LEU A 228 0.59 -7.81 2.90
N LEU A 229 0.09 -7.84 4.13
CA LEU A 229 -0.23 -6.64 4.91
C LEU A 229 0.99 -5.71 5.11
N ASN A 230 2.19 -6.28 5.25
CA ASN A 230 3.43 -5.52 5.40
C ASN A 230 4.00 -4.99 4.07
N GLY A 231 3.38 -5.32 2.93
CA GLY A 231 3.82 -4.92 1.60
C GLY A 231 4.74 -5.90 0.89
N ASP A 232 5.18 -6.97 1.54
CA ASP A 232 5.91 -8.06 0.90
C ASP A 232 5.01 -8.85 -0.05
N VAL A 233 5.61 -9.63 -0.95
CA VAL A 233 4.89 -10.46 -1.92
C VAL A 233 5.17 -11.94 -1.65
N LEU A 234 4.13 -12.70 -1.34
CA LEU A 234 4.17 -14.15 -1.29
C LEU A 234 3.91 -14.72 -2.68
N VAL A 235 4.87 -15.50 -3.21
CA VAL A 235 4.74 -16.30 -4.43
C VAL A 235 4.67 -17.77 -4.03
N ALA A 236 3.57 -18.47 -4.34
CA ALA A 236 3.35 -19.81 -3.79
C ALA A 236 2.77 -20.80 -4.82
N GLY A 237 3.29 -22.04 -4.77
CA GLY A 237 2.82 -23.15 -5.59
C GLY A 237 3.17 -23.03 -7.07
N GLY A 238 2.30 -23.59 -7.91
CA GLY A 238 2.53 -23.73 -9.35
C GLY A 238 3.21 -25.03 -9.72
N SER A 239 3.60 -25.14 -10.99
CA SER A 239 4.34 -26.30 -11.53
C SER A 239 5.65 -25.86 -12.17
N ASP A 240 6.69 -26.68 -12.00
CA ASP A 240 8.00 -26.55 -12.67
C ASP A 240 8.04 -27.27 -14.04
N GLY A 241 6.90 -27.79 -14.51
CA GLY A 241 6.77 -28.60 -15.73
C GLY A 241 6.95 -30.10 -15.51
N SER A 242 7.45 -30.54 -14.35
CA SER A 242 7.58 -31.95 -13.99
C SER A 242 6.64 -32.37 -12.85
N ARG A 243 6.37 -31.46 -11.91
CA ARG A 243 5.50 -31.70 -10.75
C ARG A 243 4.83 -30.42 -10.28
N ASP A 244 3.85 -30.58 -9.39
CA ASP A 244 3.34 -29.47 -8.60
C ASP A 244 4.31 -29.12 -7.46
N LEU A 245 4.41 -27.83 -7.16
CA LEU A 245 5.33 -27.28 -6.17
C LEU A 245 4.62 -27.04 -4.85
N ALA A 246 5.26 -27.47 -3.76
CA ALA A 246 4.94 -27.03 -2.42
C ALA A 246 5.76 -25.78 -2.01
N SER A 247 6.77 -25.40 -2.79
CA SER A 247 7.63 -24.27 -2.44
C SER A 247 6.88 -22.95 -2.55
N ALA A 248 7.18 -22.07 -1.60
CA ALA A 248 6.79 -20.67 -1.62
C ALA A 248 8.04 -19.80 -1.48
N GLU A 249 7.92 -18.56 -1.93
CA GLU A 249 9.01 -17.63 -2.12
C GLU A 249 8.50 -16.23 -1.73
N LEU A 250 9.20 -15.55 -0.82
CA LEU A 250 8.82 -14.22 -0.32
C LEU A 250 9.72 -13.15 -0.95
N TYR A 251 9.13 -12.15 -1.60
CA TYR A 251 9.84 -10.97 -2.05
C TYR A 251 9.58 -9.80 -1.09
N SER A 252 10.65 -9.30 -0.47
CA SER A 252 10.61 -8.09 0.33
C SER A 252 11.35 -6.95 -0.36
N SER A 253 10.66 -5.84 -0.59
CA SER A 253 11.24 -4.66 -1.23
C SER A 253 12.11 -3.81 -0.30
N SER A 254 12.03 -4.04 1.01
CA SER A 254 12.84 -3.38 2.05
C SER A 254 14.09 -4.18 2.43
N ALA A 255 14.20 -5.44 1.99
CA ALA A 255 15.38 -6.26 2.23
C ALA A 255 16.59 -5.76 1.43
N ARG A 256 17.76 -5.74 2.08
CA ARG A 256 19.04 -5.34 1.46
C ARG A 256 19.48 -6.30 0.35
N THR A 257 19.03 -7.56 0.44
CA THR A 257 19.12 -8.60 -0.58
C THR A 257 17.75 -9.28 -0.65
N PRO A 258 17.02 -9.21 -1.77
CA PRO A 258 15.77 -9.95 -1.93
C PRO A 258 16.07 -11.45 -1.87
N GLU A 259 15.75 -12.09 -0.76
CA GLU A 259 15.90 -13.54 -0.58
C GLU A 259 14.54 -14.19 -0.58
N PHE A 260 14.36 -15.16 -1.47
CA PHE A 260 13.15 -15.97 -1.52
C PHE A 260 13.26 -17.11 -0.50
N ALA A 261 12.91 -16.84 0.76
CA ALA A 261 12.82 -17.86 1.80
C ALA A 261 11.44 -17.78 2.47
N ALA A 262 10.57 -18.74 2.18
CA ALA A 262 9.33 -18.97 2.91
C ALA A 262 9.23 -20.45 3.30
N ALA A 263 8.46 -20.75 4.33
CA ALA A 263 8.08 -22.14 4.61
C ALA A 263 7.38 -22.74 3.37
N ASN A 264 7.55 -24.04 3.17
CA ASN A 264 6.78 -24.74 2.13
C ASN A 264 5.31 -24.82 2.54
N MET A 265 4.43 -24.78 1.54
CA MET A 265 3.05 -25.20 1.65
C MET A 265 2.98 -26.65 2.15
N LEU A 266 1.88 -26.98 2.81
CA LEU A 266 1.58 -28.32 3.32
C LEU A 266 1.23 -29.30 2.20
N SER A 267 0.68 -28.80 1.08
CA SER A 267 0.37 -29.62 -0.08
C SER A 267 0.88 -28.95 -1.36
N PRO A 268 1.62 -29.67 -2.23
CA PRO A 268 1.95 -29.15 -3.55
C PRO A 268 0.67 -28.92 -4.36
N ARG A 269 0.59 -27.79 -5.05
CA ARG A 269 -0.58 -27.41 -5.86
C ARG A 269 -0.20 -26.48 -7.00
N SER A 270 -0.91 -26.57 -8.12
CA SER A 270 -0.88 -25.60 -9.20
C SER A 270 -2.30 -25.23 -9.64
N SER A 271 -2.44 -24.09 -10.31
CA SER A 271 -3.71 -23.52 -10.76
C SER A 271 -4.74 -23.35 -9.62
N HIS A 272 -4.24 -23.16 -8.39
CA HIS A 272 -5.05 -22.90 -7.21
C HIS A 272 -5.50 -21.44 -7.15
N SER A 273 -6.48 -21.17 -6.29
CA SER A 273 -6.87 -19.81 -5.94
C SER A 273 -6.18 -19.37 -4.65
N ALA A 274 -5.83 -18.08 -4.59
CA ALA A 274 -5.21 -17.46 -3.44
C ALA A 274 -5.95 -16.17 -3.08
N PHE A 275 -6.33 -16.01 -1.81
CA PHE A 275 -7.12 -14.87 -1.34
C PHE A 275 -6.49 -14.28 -0.09
N LEU A 276 -6.13 -12.99 -0.15
CA LEU A 276 -5.83 -12.24 1.06
C LEU A 276 -7.15 -12.03 1.83
N LEU A 277 -7.23 -12.53 3.05
CA LEU A 277 -8.43 -12.45 3.87
C LEU A 277 -8.57 -11.04 4.50
N PRO A 278 -9.63 -10.27 4.17
CA PRO A 278 -9.83 -8.94 4.71
C PRO A 278 -9.94 -8.97 6.24
N HIS A 279 -9.36 -7.98 6.91
CA HIS A 279 -9.36 -7.89 8.39
C HIS A 279 -8.78 -9.14 9.10
N ASN A 280 -8.03 -9.97 8.39
CA ASN A 280 -7.34 -11.15 8.93
C ASN A 280 -5.87 -11.19 8.50
N ALA A 281 -5.59 -10.74 7.27
CA ALA A 281 -4.26 -10.67 6.66
C ALA A 281 -3.55 -12.00 6.37
N ALA A 282 -4.15 -13.16 6.69
CA ALA A 282 -3.67 -14.43 6.15
C ALA A 282 -4.04 -14.57 4.66
N VAL A 283 -3.27 -15.40 3.94
CA VAL A 283 -3.57 -15.76 2.55
C VAL A 283 -4.14 -17.17 2.52
N LEU A 284 -5.42 -17.32 2.16
CA LEU A 284 -6.05 -18.63 1.94
C LEU A 284 -5.65 -19.17 0.57
N MET A 285 -5.11 -20.38 0.57
CA MET A 285 -4.73 -21.14 -0.61
C MET A 285 -5.66 -22.34 -0.73
N VAL A 286 -6.40 -22.44 -1.84
CA VAL A 286 -7.45 -23.45 -1.99
C VAL A 286 -7.58 -23.92 -3.45
N GLY A 287 -7.91 -25.20 -3.61
CA GLY A 287 -8.14 -25.80 -4.92
C GLY A 287 -6.86 -25.99 -5.73
N GLY A 288 -7.03 -25.98 -7.06
CA GLY A 288 -6.00 -26.39 -8.00
C GLY A 288 -5.99 -27.91 -8.17
N SER A 289 -4.80 -28.49 -8.32
CA SER A 289 -4.56 -29.94 -8.34
C SER A 289 -4.73 -30.64 -6.98
N SER A 290 -4.93 -29.87 -5.91
CA SER A 290 -5.20 -30.37 -4.56
C SER A 290 -6.63 -30.05 -4.10
N ALA A 291 -7.22 -30.97 -3.34
CA ALA A 291 -8.49 -30.75 -2.65
C ALA A 291 -8.34 -30.02 -1.30
N SER A 292 -7.10 -29.89 -0.79
CA SER A 292 -6.84 -29.28 0.51
C SER A 292 -6.90 -27.76 0.48
N ALA A 293 -7.09 -27.14 1.65
CA ALA A 293 -6.88 -25.72 1.86
C ALA A 293 -5.89 -25.46 3.00
N GLU A 294 -5.16 -24.36 2.91
CA GLU A 294 -4.18 -23.93 3.90
C GLU A 294 -4.08 -22.41 3.93
N LEU A 295 -3.60 -21.87 5.06
CA LEU A 295 -3.41 -20.44 5.27
C LEU A 295 -1.92 -20.14 5.36
N TYR A 296 -1.44 -19.13 4.64
CA TYR A 296 -0.16 -18.50 4.95
C TYR A 296 -0.37 -17.35 5.94
N GLN A 297 0.29 -17.41 7.09
CA GLN A 297 0.27 -16.36 8.10
C GLN A 297 1.60 -15.60 8.06
N GLY A 298 1.59 -14.39 7.48
CA GLY A 298 2.81 -13.59 7.30
C GLY A 298 3.55 -13.30 8.60
N TRP A 299 2.81 -13.06 9.68
CA TRP A 299 3.37 -12.78 11.02
C TRP A 299 4.02 -13.99 11.70
N ASN A 300 3.69 -15.21 11.26
CA ASN A 300 4.34 -16.45 11.71
C ASN A 300 5.34 -16.98 10.68
N SER A 301 5.36 -16.39 9.47
CA SER A 301 6.09 -16.89 8.30
C SER A 301 5.83 -18.39 8.03
N ALA A 302 4.60 -18.85 8.24
CA ALA A 302 4.25 -20.26 8.25
C ALA A 302 2.94 -20.55 7.49
N PHE A 303 2.89 -21.75 6.89
CA PHE A 303 1.67 -22.35 6.39
C PHE A 303 1.01 -23.20 7.48
N VAL A 304 -0.30 -23.00 7.69
CA VAL A 304 -1.10 -23.76 8.65
C VAL A 304 -2.29 -24.41 7.95
N ALA A 305 -2.62 -25.63 8.36
CA ALA A 305 -3.76 -26.35 7.81
C ALA A 305 -5.07 -25.66 8.23
N THR A 306 -6.07 -25.70 7.36
CA THR A 306 -7.43 -25.28 7.69
C THR A 306 -8.44 -26.28 7.13
N GLY A 307 -9.72 -26.13 7.46
CA GLY A 307 -10.77 -26.95 6.85
C GLY A 307 -10.69 -26.86 5.32
N SER A 308 -11.05 -27.95 4.64
CA SER A 308 -11.01 -28.02 3.17
C SER A 308 -12.42 -28.10 2.59
N PRO A 309 -12.66 -27.61 1.37
CA PRO A 309 -13.94 -27.76 0.70
C PRO A 309 -14.35 -29.23 0.60
N ALA A 310 -15.64 -29.52 0.71
CA ALA A 310 -16.15 -30.89 0.64
C ALA A 310 -15.92 -31.56 -0.72
N THR A 311 -15.78 -30.75 -1.78
CA THR A 311 -15.49 -31.21 -3.14
C THR A 311 -14.25 -30.51 -3.70
N PRO A 312 -13.35 -31.21 -4.41
CA PRO A 312 -12.24 -30.57 -5.11
C PRO A 312 -12.77 -29.62 -6.19
N ARG A 313 -12.28 -28.38 -6.19
CA ARG A 313 -12.83 -27.26 -6.97
C ARG A 313 -11.84 -26.71 -7.99
N SER A 314 -11.45 -27.55 -8.96
CA SER A 314 -10.55 -27.12 -10.04
C SER A 314 -11.24 -26.09 -10.93
N GLY A 315 -10.60 -24.94 -11.12
CA GLY A 315 -11.13 -23.82 -11.90
C GLY A 315 -12.37 -23.15 -11.29
N ALA A 316 -12.62 -23.30 -9.99
CA ALA A 316 -13.68 -22.55 -9.32
C ALA A 316 -13.33 -21.05 -9.22
N ALA A 317 -14.37 -20.24 -9.14
CA ALA A 317 -14.27 -18.80 -8.94
C ALA A 317 -14.59 -18.47 -7.48
N GLY A 318 -13.98 -17.42 -6.94
CA GLY A 318 -14.22 -17.02 -5.56
C GLY A 318 -13.74 -15.63 -5.23
N THR A 319 -14.18 -15.12 -4.10
CA THR A 319 -13.76 -13.84 -3.53
C THR A 319 -14.17 -13.77 -2.05
N PRO A 320 -13.39 -13.09 -1.19
CA PRO A 320 -13.92 -12.58 0.07
C PRO A 320 -15.22 -11.80 -0.16
N LEU A 321 -16.17 -11.93 0.77
CA LEU A 321 -17.42 -11.17 0.75
C LEU A 321 -17.22 -9.80 1.40
N ALA A 322 -18.15 -8.87 1.13
CA ALA A 322 -18.22 -7.61 1.89
C ALA A 322 -18.66 -7.82 3.34
N ALA A 323 -19.32 -8.94 3.64
CA ALA A 323 -19.55 -9.38 5.00
C ALA A 323 -18.25 -9.92 5.60
N ASP A 324 -17.86 -9.38 6.76
CA ASP A 324 -16.64 -9.78 7.46
C ASP A 324 -16.60 -11.29 7.75
N GLY A 325 -15.39 -11.85 7.66
CA GLY A 325 -15.12 -13.22 8.07
C GLY A 325 -15.64 -14.29 7.11
N LEU A 326 -16.08 -13.93 5.91
CA LEU A 326 -16.63 -14.87 4.92
C LEU A 326 -15.96 -14.74 3.55
N LEU A 327 -15.70 -15.89 2.94
CA LEU A 327 -15.26 -16.00 1.55
C LEU A 327 -16.16 -16.98 0.80
N LEU A 328 -16.53 -16.64 -0.43
CA LEU A 328 -17.28 -17.53 -1.33
C LEU A 328 -16.32 -18.25 -2.28
N MET A 329 -16.53 -19.55 -2.43
CA MET A 329 -16.03 -20.34 -3.56
C MET A 329 -17.19 -21.01 -4.28
N ALA A 330 -17.26 -20.87 -5.60
CA ALA A 330 -18.34 -21.43 -6.41
C ALA A 330 -17.83 -21.95 -7.75
N GLY A 331 -18.47 -23.01 -8.24
CA GLY A 331 -18.19 -23.54 -9.57
C GLY A 331 -17.04 -24.53 -9.63
N GLY A 332 -16.32 -24.50 -10.75
CA GLY A 332 -15.43 -25.58 -11.18
C GLY A 332 -16.20 -26.60 -12.02
N THR A 333 -15.93 -27.88 -11.80
CA THR A 333 -16.62 -28.99 -12.50
C THR A 333 -18.04 -29.26 -12.00
N THR A 334 -18.47 -28.59 -10.92
CA THR A 334 -19.84 -28.68 -10.38
C THR A 334 -20.46 -27.30 -10.25
N ALA A 335 -21.78 -27.23 -10.13
CA ALA A 335 -22.51 -25.98 -9.89
C ALA A 335 -22.54 -25.56 -8.41
N THR A 336 -21.89 -26.34 -7.53
CA THR A 336 -22.01 -26.13 -6.09
C THR A 336 -21.22 -24.91 -5.63
N ALA A 337 -21.57 -24.37 -4.47
CA ALA A 337 -20.83 -23.31 -3.82
C ALA A 337 -20.70 -23.56 -2.31
N GLU A 338 -19.61 -23.07 -1.73
CA GLU A 338 -19.32 -23.13 -0.31
C GLU A 338 -18.82 -21.78 0.19
N LEU A 339 -19.14 -21.48 1.45
CA LEU A 339 -18.56 -20.37 2.18
C LEU A 339 -17.42 -20.89 3.07
N TYR A 340 -16.39 -20.08 3.25
CA TYR A 340 -15.32 -20.30 4.23
C TYR A 340 -15.38 -19.23 5.32
N GLY A 341 -15.40 -19.66 6.57
CA GLY A 341 -15.40 -18.78 7.75
C GLY A 341 -13.97 -18.50 8.26
N PHE A 342 -13.66 -17.26 8.64
CA PHE A 342 -12.37 -16.88 9.23
C PHE A 342 -12.52 -15.75 10.26
N PRO A 343 -11.62 -15.63 11.25
CA PRO A 343 -11.74 -14.62 12.27
C PRO A 343 -11.27 -13.27 11.72
N THR A 344 -11.77 -12.18 12.30
CA THR A 344 -11.41 -10.82 11.91
C THR A 344 -11.01 -10.00 13.13
N ILE A 345 -10.12 -9.04 12.88
CA ILE A 345 -9.75 -7.97 13.78
C ILE A 345 -9.59 -6.68 12.98
N LYS A 346 -10.16 -5.58 13.46
CA LYS A 346 -10.12 -4.28 12.80
C LYS A 346 -10.22 -3.14 13.79
N THR A 347 -9.81 -1.97 13.34
CA THR A 347 -9.99 -0.67 14.00
C THR A 347 -11.02 0.18 13.26
N ASP A 348 -11.58 1.18 13.94
CA ASP A 348 -12.47 2.16 13.29
C ASP A 348 -11.74 3.12 12.34
N LYS A 349 -10.41 3.24 12.46
CA LYS A 349 -9.55 4.10 11.64
C LYS A 349 -8.24 3.39 11.30
N ASP A 350 -7.65 3.84 10.20
CA ASP A 350 -6.29 3.44 9.80
C ASP A 350 -5.21 4.23 10.54
N ASP A 351 -5.58 5.38 11.13
CA ASP A 351 -4.66 6.29 11.81
C ASP A 351 -5.28 6.90 13.09
N TYR A 352 -4.46 6.99 14.13
CA TYR A 352 -4.81 7.55 15.42
C TYR A 352 -3.81 8.62 15.83
N ARG A 353 -4.28 9.58 16.62
CA ARG A 353 -3.38 10.53 17.29
C ARG A 353 -3.05 10.00 18.68
N PRO A 354 -1.96 10.45 19.30
CA PRO A 354 -1.68 10.10 20.69
C PRO A 354 -2.84 10.43 21.62
N GLY A 355 -3.25 9.46 22.43
CA GLY A 355 -4.35 9.55 23.39
C GLY A 355 -5.75 9.43 22.78
N VAL A 356 -5.89 9.36 21.45
CA VAL A 356 -7.18 9.06 20.81
C VAL A 356 -7.44 7.57 20.89
N ARG A 357 -8.58 7.20 21.48
CA ARG A 357 -8.96 5.81 21.65
C ARG A 357 -9.31 5.16 20.32
N ALA A 358 -8.76 3.98 20.10
CA ALA A 358 -9.11 3.09 19.01
C ALA A 358 -10.28 2.19 19.41
N ILE A 359 -11.30 2.13 18.55
CA ILE A 359 -12.37 1.16 18.65
C ILE A 359 -11.91 -0.09 17.93
N ILE A 360 -11.52 -1.10 18.70
CA ILE A 360 -11.10 -2.40 18.21
C ILE A 360 -12.31 -3.32 18.18
N THR A 361 -12.59 -3.89 17.02
CA THR A 361 -13.68 -4.85 16.81
C THR A 361 -13.19 -6.07 16.06
N GLY A 362 -13.94 -7.15 16.14
CA GLY A 362 -13.65 -8.39 15.43
C GLY A 362 -14.81 -9.36 15.54
N GLY A 363 -14.80 -10.39 14.71
CA GLY A 363 -15.78 -11.46 14.72
C GLY A 363 -15.21 -12.76 14.16
N GLY A 364 -15.95 -13.85 14.29
CA GLY A 364 -15.58 -15.21 13.85
C GLY A 364 -14.84 -16.00 14.92
N TRP A 365 -14.74 -15.47 16.14
CA TRP A 365 -14.10 -16.13 17.27
C TRP A 365 -15.04 -17.15 17.90
N ALA A 366 -14.50 -18.19 18.54
CA ALA A 366 -15.30 -19.15 19.27
C ALA A 366 -16.00 -18.47 20.46
N SER A 367 -17.29 -18.75 20.64
CA SER A 367 -18.12 -18.16 21.71
C SER A 367 -17.46 -18.31 23.08
N GLY A 368 -17.29 -17.19 23.80
CA GLY A 368 -16.69 -17.16 25.14
C GLY A 368 -15.18 -17.40 25.16
N GLU A 369 -14.51 -17.52 24.02
CA GLU A 369 -13.06 -17.74 24.01
C GLU A 369 -12.29 -16.47 24.41
N THR A 370 -11.15 -16.67 25.07
CA THR A 370 -10.23 -15.57 25.33
C THR A 370 -9.40 -15.31 24.08
N VAL A 371 -9.43 -14.10 23.57
CA VAL A 371 -8.61 -13.65 22.45
C VAL A 371 -7.53 -12.72 22.98
N THR A 372 -6.27 -13.10 22.77
CA THR A 372 -5.11 -12.28 23.16
C THR A 372 -4.66 -11.46 21.96
N LEU A 373 -4.65 -10.15 22.10
CA LEU A 373 -4.12 -9.19 21.14
C LEU A 373 -2.70 -8.81 21.58
N VAL A 374 -1.77 -8.87 20.64
CA VAL A 374 -0.38 -8.45 20.80
C VAL A 374 -0.13 -7.27 19.88
N PHE A 375 0.25 -6.13 20.45
CA PHE A 375 0.59 -4.91 19.72
C PHE A 375 2.09 -4.84 19.54
N VAL A 376 2.53 -4.80 18.29
CA VAL A 376 3.94 -4.70 17.88
C VAL A 376 4.15 -3.39 17.14
N GLU A 377 5.06 -2.56 17.65
CA GLU A 377 5.43 -1.28 17.07
C GLU A 377 6.50 -1.43 16.00
N VAL A 378 6.37 -0.66 14.91
CA VAL A 378 7.39 -0.51 13.87
C VAL A 378 7.60 0.98 13.57
N PRO A 379 8.80 1.55 13.83
CA PRO A 379 9.92 0.93 14.54
C PRO A 379 9.58 0.64 16.01
N GLN A 380 10.18 -0.39 16.58
CA GLN A 380 9.94 -0.74 17.98
C GLN A 380 10.50 0.32 18.92
N ARG A 381 9.66 0.93 19.76
CA ARG A 381 10.07 1.90 20.79
C ARG A 381 9.79 1.39 22.20
N HIS A 382 8.74 0.60 22.36
CA HIS A 382 8.33 0.02 23.63
C HIS A 382 8.27 -1.52 23.60
N PRO A 383 8.22 -2.17 24.78
CA PRO A 383 7.85 -3.59 24.87
C PRO A 383 6.47 -3.85 24.28
N TYR A 384 6.25 -5.06 23.78
CA TYR A 384 4.95 -5.44 23.23
C TYR A 384 3.84 -5.29 24.25
N GLN A 385 2.72 -4.71 23.83
CA GLN A 385 1.55 -4.58 24.68
C GLN A 385 0.62 -5.77 24.45
N PHE A 386 -0.04 -6.20 25.54
CA PHE A 386 -0.94 -7.34 25.52
C PHE A 386 -2.32 -6.93 26.04
N LEU A 387 -3.35 -7.28 25.29
CA LEU A 387 -4.75 -7.09 25.67
C LEU A 387 -5.48 -8.41 25.57
N LYS A 388 -6.21 -8.79 26.61
CA LYS A 388 -7.06 -9.98 26.60
C LYS A 388 -8.52 -9.56 26.55
N LEU A 389 -9.22 -10.04 25.52
CA LEU A 389 -10.65 -9.85 25.33
C LEU A 389 -11.34 -11.21 25.42
N THR A 390 -12.62 -11.21 25.75
CA THR A 390 -13.46 -12.41 25.69
C THR A 390 -14.48 -12.22 24.59
N ALA A 391 -14.53 -13.16 23.65
CA ALA A 391 -15.54 -13.15 22.60
C ALA A 391 -16.93 -13.34 23.21
N ASP A 392 -17.91 -12.54 22.74
CA ASP A 392 -19.29 -12.68 23.17
C ASP A 392 -19.91 -14.02 22.70
N ALA A 393 -21.18 -14.26 23.04
CA ALA A 393 -21.88 -15.48 22.65
C ALA A 393 -22.03 -15.65 21.12
N SER A 394 -21.84 -14.57 20.35
CA SER A 394 -21.88 -14.56 18.89
C SER A 394 -20.47 -14.58 18.26
N GLY A 395 -19.41 -14.64 19.07
CA GLY A 395 -18.03 -14.64 18.59
C GLY A 395 -17.45 -13.25 18.28
N ASN A 396 -18.09 -12.17 18.74
CA ASN A 396 -17.62 -10.81 18.49
C ASN A 396 -16.69 -10.30 19.58
N LEU A 397 -15.80 -9.39 19.19
CA LEU A 397 -14.91 -8.62 20.06
C LEU A 397 -15.26 -7.13 20.00
N TYR A 398 -15.16 -6.46 21.15
CA TYR A 398 -15.25 -5.01 21.26
C TYR A 398 -14.31 -4.51 22.35
N TYR A 399 -13.53 -3.47 22.05
CA TYR A 399 -12.72 -2.74 23.02
C TYR A 399 -12.48 -1.31 22.56
N ASP A 400 -12.64 -0.34 23.44
CA ASP A 400 -12.54 1.08 23.10
C ASP A 400 -11.66 1.90 24.07
N GLN A 401 -10.84 1.23 24.88
CA GLN A 401 -9.99 1.90 25.86
C GLN A 401 -8.52 1.96 25.47
N TRP A 402 -8.11 1.31 24.37
CA TRP A 402 -6.73 1.34 23.90
C TRP A 402 -6.48 2.65 23.14
N ALA A 403 -5.33 3.28 23.36
CA ALA A 403 -4.90 4.47 22.62
C ALA A 403 -3.38 4.46 22.47
N PRO A 404 -2.82 4.93 21.33
CA PRO A 404 -1.39 5.12 21.21
C PRO A 404 -0.91 6.26 22.11
N GLU A 405 0.34 6.20 22.56
CA GLU A 405 0.92 7.19 23.47
C GLU A 405 1.63 8.31 22.73
N ARG A 406 1.97 9.41 23.42
CA ARG A 406 2.67 10.56 22.80
C ARG A 406 4.02 10.20 22.19
N HIS A 407 4.65 9.13 22.67
CA HIS A 407 5.95 8.66 22.17
C HIS A 407 5.82 7.78 20.92
N ASP A 408 4.59 7.42 20.52
CA ASP A 408 4.30 6.53 19.40
C ASP A 408 4.11 7.28 18.07
N VAL A 409 4.34 8.60 18.05
CA VAL A 409 4.24 9.37 16.81
C VAL A 409 5.18 8.82 15.73
N GLY A 410 4.59 8.54 14.56
CA GLY A 410 5.24 7.93 13.41
C GLY A 410 5.39 6.41 13.51
N VAL A 411 4.73 5.75 14.47
CA VAL A 411 4.76 4.29 14.65
C VAL A 411 3.62 3.64 13.88
N ARG A 412 3.92 2.49 13.26
CA ARG A 412 2.91 1.54 12.78
C ARG A 412 2.74 0.44 13.79
N PHE A 413 1.49 0.18 14.19
CA PHE A 413 1.14 -0.95 15.03
C PHE A 413 0.70 -2.12 14.16
N TYR A 414 1.29 -3.29 14.39
CA TYR A 414 0.76 -4.57 13.95
C TYR A 414 0.07 -5.22 15.15
N VAL A 415 -1.22 -5.52 15.02
CA VAL A 415 -2.00 -6.13 16.09
C VAL A 415 -2.38 -7.55 15.68
N THR A 416 -1.75 -8.52 16.32
CA THR A 416 -2.04 -9.95 16.11
C THR A 416 -2.98 -10.43 17.20
N ALA A 417 -4.15 -10.93 16.80
CA ALA A 417 -5.13 -11.55 17.68
C ALA A 417 -5.05 -13.08 17.59
N ALA A 418 -5.08 -13.77 18.73
CA ALA A 418 -5.05 -15.22 18.82
C ALA A 418 -6.07 -15.75 19.84
N GLY A 419 -6.94 -16.67 19.39
CA GLY A 419 -7.99 -17.30 20.20
C GLY A 419 -7.46 -18.49 20.99
N SER A 420 -7.75 -18.55 22.28
CA SER A 420 -7.21 -19.58 23.18
C SER A 420 -7.83 -20.97 23.01
N LEU A 421 -9.07 -21.03 22.49
CA LEU A 421 -9.79 -22.30 22.32
C LEU A 421 -9.70 -22.77 20.87
N SER A 422 -9.94 -21.87 19.93
CA SER A 422 -9.97 -22.20 18.50
C SER A 422 -8.57 -22.30 17.88
N GLY A 423 -7.56 -21.66 18.47
CA GLY A 423 -6.25 -21.47 17.85
C GLY A 423 -6.27 -20.55 16.62
N SER A 424 -7.43 -19.96 16.30
CA SER A 424 -7.61 -19.09 15.16
C SER A 424 -6.83 -17.78 15.37
N GLN A 425 -6.35 -17.18 14.28
CA GLN A 425 -5.55 -15.96 14.33
C GLN A 425 -5.95 -14.98 13.23
N ALA A 426 -5.77 -13.70 13.51
CA ALA A 426 -5.98 -12.59 12.60
C ALA A 426 -4.95 -11.49 12.91
N GLN A 427 -4.54 -10.72 11.90
CA GLN A 427 -3.71 -9.55 12.09
C GLN A 427 -4.31 -8.33 11.37
N MET A 428 -4.17 -7.17 12.00
CA MET A 428 -4.42 -5.88 11.38
C MET A 428 -3.23 -4.94 11.58
N THR A 429 -3.30 -3.77 10.94
CA THR A 429 -2.37 -2.68 11.20
C THR A 429 -3.09 -1.34 11.17
N PHE A 430 -2.60 -0.40 11.96
CA PHE A 430 -2.94 1.02 11.92
C PHE A 430 -1.69 1.83 12.30
N THR A 431 -1.72 3.13 12.07
CA THR A 431 -0.62 4.03 12.45
C THR A 431 -1.01 4.93 13.62
N ASP A 432 -0.01 5.34 14.39
CA ASP A 432 -0.02 6.61 15.12
C ASP A 432 0.74 7.64 14.30
N GLY A 433 0.21 7.87 13.12
CA GLY A 433 0.76 8.67 12.06
C GLY A 433 0.09 10.03 12.01
N ASP A 434 -0.02 10.74 13.14
CA ASP A 434 -0.38 12.16 13.06
C ASP A 434 0.76 12.97 12.40
N ILE A 435 0.69 13.01 11.07
CA ILE A 435 1.17 14.11 10.21
C ILE A 435 -0.02 14.89 9.62
N THR A 436 -1.24 14.70 10.15
CA THR A 436 -2.46 15.41 9.73
C THR A 436 -3.09 16.16 10.89
N TRP A 437 -2.46 17.27 11.23
CA TRP A 437 -3.04 18.41 11.96
C TRP A 437 -4.51 18.67 11.58
N ASN A 438 -5.41 18.74 12.57
CA ASN A 438 -6.86 19.00 12.47
C ASN A 438 -7.22 20.48 12.75
N GLY A 439 -6.39 21.44 12.39
CA GLY A 439 -6.85 22.82 12.41
C GLY A 439 -7.71 23.08 11.17
N THR A 440 -8.81 23.80 11.37
CA THR A 440 -9.50 24.44 10.25
C THR A 440 -8.52 25.39 9.57
N VAL A 441 -8.56 25.47 8.25
CA VAL A 441 -7.92 26.62 7.59
C VAL A 441 -8.87 27.43 6.74
N SER A 442 -8.97 28.69 7.12
CA SER A 442 -8.69 29.89 6.30
C SER A 442 -8.80 31.08 7.27
N THR A 443 -8.06 32.18 7.17
CA THR A 443 -8.11 33.08 6.02
C THR A 443 -6.87 33.96 5.87
N ASP A 444 -6.33 33.86 4.65
CA ASP A 444 -5.38 34.71 3.94
C ASP A 444 -3.89 34.55 4.27
N TRP A 445 -2.94 34.77 3.34
CA TRP A 445 -2.91 35.87 2.35
C TRP A 445 -2.54 35.42 0.92
N SER A 446 -3.62 35.20 0.16
CA SER A 446 -3.90 35.12 -1.30
C SER A 446 -2.75 35.29 -2.31
N ASP A 447 -2.30 34.22 -2.98
CA ASP A 447 -2.95 33.70 -4.19
C ASP A 447 -2.28 32.41 -4.72
N ALA A 448 -3.15 31.41 -4.89
CA ALA A 448 -3.12 30.13 -5.60
C ALA A 448 -1.79 29.42 -5.95
N GLY A 449 -1.63 28.20 -5.41
CA GLY A 449 -0.88 27.15 -6.10
C GLY A 449 -0.35 25.90 -5.35
N ASN A 450 -0.95 25.44 -4.22
CA ASN A 450 -0.92 24.01 -3.75
C ASN A 450 -1.20 23.79 -2.24
N TRP A 451 -2.19 24.44 -1.63
CA TRP A 451 -2.62 24.05 -0.28
C TRP A 451 -4.15 24.09 -0.17
N THR A 452 -4.78 22.93 0.02
CA THR A 452 -6.24 22.75 0.10
C THR A 452 -6.83 23.00 1.50
N GLY A 453 -6.03 23.52 2.43
CA GLY A 453 -6.46 23.94 3.76
C GLY A 453 -5.32 24.71 4.40
N GLY A 454 -5.21 26.00 4.03
CA GLY A 454 -4.09 26.97 4.19
C GLY A 454 -3.11 27.00 5.40
N VAL A 455 -2.74 28.21 5.85
CA VAL A 455 -1.39 28.55 6.35
C VAL A 455 -1.29 28.74 7.88
N PRO A 456 -0.17 28.31 8.54
CA PRO A 456 0.12 28.52 9.98
C PRO A 456 0.37 29.98 10.38
N GLY A 457 0.12 30.33 11.66
CA GLY A 457 0.36 31.65 12.25
C GLY A 457 1.74 31.85 12.91
N ALA A 458 1.95 33.06 13.46
CA ALA A 458 3.23 33.56 13.98
C ALA A 458 3.79 32.84 15.23
N SER A 459 2.96 32.09 15.94
CA SER A 459 3.32 31.24 17.10
C SER A 459 3.44 29.76 16.76
N ASP A 460 3.20 29.38 15.50
CA ASP A 460 3.01 27.98 15.13
C ASP A 460 4.30 27.35 14.58
N LYS A 461 4.45 26.03 14.80
CA LYS A 461 5.52 25.23 14.20
C LYS A 461 5.09 24.72 12.83
N ALA A 462 5.74 25.18 11.76
CA ALA A 462 5.61 24.65 10.42
C ALA A 462 6.50 23.39 10.27
N ILE A 463 5.95 22.27 9.79
CA ILE A 463 6.69 21.04 9.51
C ILE A 463 6.48 20.65 8.04
N ILE A 464 7.57 20.43 7.31
CA ILE A 464 7.57 20.03 5.90
C ILE A 464 8.03 18.57 5.80
N PRO A 465 7.11 17.61 5.65
CA PRO A 465 7.45 16.19 5.63
C PRO A 465 7.92 15.73 4.25
N ALA A 466 8.68 14.64 4.23
CA ALA A 466 9.18 14.01 3.01
C ALA A 466 8.08 13.25 2.24
N GLY A 467 8.41 12.79 1.03
CA GLY A 467 7.53 11.94 0.22
C GLY A 467 6.36 12.67 -0.46
N ARG A 468 6.41 14.01 -0.51
CA ARG A 468 5.40 14.81 -1.21
C ARG A 468 5.68 14.86 -2.72
N PRO A 469 4.63 14.86 -3.56
CA PRO A 469 4.78 14.99 -5.01
C PRO A 469 5.31 16.37 -5.42
N LEU A 470 5.01 17.41 -4.62
CA LEU A 470 5.50 18.77 -4.79
C LEU A 470 5.75 19.41 -3.42
N TYR A 471 6.75 20.29 -3.38
CA TYR A 471 7.20 20.97 -2.17
C TYR A 471 6.87 22.47 -2.21
N PRO A 472 6.62 23.10 -1.05
CA PRO A 472 6.15 24.48 -0.98
C PRO A 472 7.18 25.52 -1.48
N VAL A 473 6.67 26.58 -2.11
CA VAL A 473 7.41 27.79 -2.49
C VAL A 473 6.73 29.00 -1.82
N LEU A 474 7.43 29.69 -0.94
CA LEU A 474 6.98 30.88 -0.23
C LEU A 474 7.29 32.13 -1.06
N THR A 475 6.25 32.87 -1.44
CA THR A 475 6.31 34.07 -2.30
C THR A 475 5.43 35.19 -1.74
N GLY A 476 5.61 36.42 -2.23
CA GLY A 476 4.73 37.55 -1.94
C GLY A 476 5.17 38.46 -0.78
N ASN A 477 4.23 38.88 0.08
CA ASN A 477 4.52 39.76 1.22
C ASN A 477 5.19 39.00 2.40
N LYS A 478 5.77 39.76 3.34
CA LYS A 478 6.38 39.21 4.58
C LYS A 478 5.48 38.18 5.27
N LYS A 479 6.03 37.00 5.55
CA LYS A 479 5.37 35.86 6.20
C LYS A 479 5.93 35.69 7.61
N SER A 480 5.19 35.13 8.58
CA SER A 480 5.69 34.91 9.96
C SER A 480 5.32 33.53 10.51
N VAL A 481 6.23 32.82 11.19
CA VAL A 481 5.99 31.51 11.85
C VAL A 481 6.77 31.39 13.17
N GLY A 482 6.32 30.59 14.14
CA GLY A 482 7.00 30.44 15.43
C GLY A 482 8.20 29.47 15.39
N SER A 483 8.09 28.39 14.59
CA SER A 483 9.19 27.43 14.36
C SER A 483 9.07 26.79 12.98
N LEU A 484 10.18 26.30 12.43
CA LEU A 484 10.20 25.65 11.11
C LEU A 484 11.00 24.35 11.16
N GLN A 485 10.40 23.25 10.70
CA GLN A 485 11.06 21.96 10.52
C GLN A 485 10.93 21.50 9.07
N ILE A 486 12.03 21.01 8.50
CA ILE A 486 12.04 20.41 7.16
C ILE A 486 12.65 19.01 7.30
N ASP A 487 11.86 17.97 6.99
CA ASP A 487 12.29 16.58 7.13
C ASP A 487 13.24 16.17 6.01
N SER A 488 14.03 15.12 6.25
CA SER A 488 14.99 14.61 5.26
C SER A 488 14.30 14.10 3.99
N GLY A 489 14.76 14.57 2.83
CA GLY A 489 14.11 14.30 1.54
C GLY A 489 12.96 15.26 1.20
N ALA A 490 12.66 16.22 2.07
CA ALA A 490 11.71 17.30 1.82
C ALA A 490 12.39 18.59 1.34
N SER A 491 11.65 19.51 0.71
CA SER A 491 12.17 20.84 0.39
C SER A 491 11.18 21.96 0.68
N VAL A 492 11.69 23.18 0.86
CA VAL A 492 10.90 24.43 0.80
C VAL A 492 11.72 25.50 0.10
N THR A 493 11.07 26.32 -0.73
CA THR A 493 11.70 27.48 -1.38
C THR A 493 11.13 28.76 -0.81
N VAL A 494 11.93 29.81 -0.63
CA VAL A 494 11.53 31.10 -0.06
C VAL A 494 12.04 32.23 -0.96
N THR A 495 11.13 33.09 -1.40
CA THR A 495 11.39 34.19 -2.36
C THR A 495 10.98 35.56 -1.81
N SER A 496 10.42 35.62 -0.60
CA SER A 496 9.93 36.81 0.10
C SER A 496 10.34 36.83 1.58
N ASP A 497 10.11 37.94 2.30
CA ASP A 497 10.45 38.05 3.72
C ASP A 497 9.75 36.97 4.58
N LEU A 498 10.47 36.35 5.52
CA LEU A 498 9.98 35.30 6.42
C LEU A 498 10.46 35.56 7.87
N ASP A 499 9.55 35.79 8.80
CA ASP A 499 9.84 36.22 10.16
C ASP A 499 9.55 35.11 11.17
N ILE A 500 10.60 34.62 11.81
CA ILE A 500 10.61 33.55 12.79
C ILE A 500 11.04 34.13 14.15
N SER A 501 10.45 35.29 14.53
CA SER A 501 10.86 36.06 15.72
C SER A 501 9.75 36.38 16.72
N THR A 502 8.54 35.86 16.53
CA THR A 502 7.35 36.40 17.20
C THR A 502 6.54 35.38 18.03
N ASN A 503 7.10 34.84 19.12
CA ASN A 503 6.50 34.92 20.47
C ASN A 503 7.25 34.10 21.55
N SER A 504 7.75 34.83 22.55
CA SER A 504 8.19 34.53 23.94
C SER A 504 8.01 33.17 24.64
N SER A 505 8.02 32.02 23.97
CA SER A 505 8.24 30.73 24.63
C SER A 505 9.69 30.29 24.37
N THR A 506 10.38 29.81 25.39
CA THR A 506 11.84 29.65 25.43
C THR A 506 12.41 28.53 24.54
N ALA A 507 11.80 28.21 23.39
CA ALA A 507 12.20 27.09 22.53
C ALA A 507 11.82 27.23 21.02
N ASP A 508 11.81 28.45 20.47
CA ASP A 508 11.64 28.62 19.01
C ASP A 508 12.88 28.09 18.27
N SER A 509 12.68 27.22 17.28
CA SER A 509 13.78 26.55 16.56
C SER A 509 13.51 26.37 15.07
N VAL A 510 14.58 26.45 14.29
CA VAL A 510 14.59 26.09 12.86
C VAL A 510 15.43 24.83 12.70
N VAL A 511 14.77 23.70 12.44
CA VAL A 511 15.40 22.38 12.30
C VAL A 511 15.34 21.95 10.85
N ILE A 512 16.49 21.86 10.19
CA ILE A 512 16.55 21.57 8.75
C ILE A 512 17.29 20.25 8.55
N SER A 513 16.51 19.20 8.30
CA SER A 513 17.00 17.88 7.85
C SER A 513 16.79 17.67 6.34
N GLY A 514 15.99 18.52 5.68
CA GLY A 514 15.77 18.55 4.22
C GLY A 514 16.36 19.79 3.54
N THR A 515 15.81 20.24 2.42
CA THR A 515 16.36 21.37 1.63
C THR A 515 15.59 22.67 1.89
N LEU A 516 16.29 23.76 2.23
CA LEU A 516 15.76 25.13 2.24
C LEU A 516 16.42 25.96 1.14
N ASN A 517 15.65 26.32 0.10
CA ASN A 517 16.11 27.16 -1.00
C ASN A 517 15.68 28.61 -0.74
N TRP A 518 16.61 29.56 -0.70
CA TRP A 518 16.28 30.98 -0.47
C TRP A 518 16.76 31.85 -1.63
N THR A 519 15.81 32.46 -2.33
CA THR A 519 16.04 33.14 -3.61
C THR A 519 15.60 34.61 -3.61
N GLY A 520 15.03 35.14 -2.50
CA GLY A 520 14.65 36.54 -2.31
C GLY A 520 14.00 36.86 -0.94
N GLY A 521 13.94 38.14 -0.55
CA GLY A 521 13.34 38.62 0.72
C GLY A 521 14.32 38.77 1.91
N VAL A 522 13.79 38.93 3.14
CA VAL A 522 14.48 39.01 4.44
C VAL A 522 13.92 37.94 5.39
N ILE A 523 14.75 36.97 5.82
CA ILE A 523 14.36 36.08 6.93
C ILE A 523 14.72 36.78 8.26
N THR A 524 13.77 36.99 9.18
CA THR A 524 14.03 37.58 10.49
C THR A 524 14.02 36.49 11.56
N LEU A 525 15.04 36.43 12.42
CA LEU A 525 15.14 35.52 13.56
C LEU A 525 15.46 36.39 14.78
N ALA A 526 14.58 36.47 15.77
CA ALA A 526 14.86 37.24 16.99
C ALA A 526 14.22 36.59 18.22
N GLY A 527 15.02 36.44 19.26
CA GLY A 527 14.69 35.76 20.52
C GLY A 527 15.99 35.43 21.27
N PRO A 528 15.98 35.30 22.60
CA PRO A 528 17.21 35.15 23.39
C PRO A 528 17.95 33.81 23.18
N ALA A 529 17.38 32.86 22.43
CA ALA A 529 17.98 31.57 22.12
C ALA A 529 17.40 30.96 20.82
N VAL A 530 17.94 31.34 19.66
CA VAL A 530 17.57 30.74 18.36
C VAL A 530 18.73 29.90 17.83
N SER A 531 18.49 28.59 17.59
CA SER A 531 19.48 27.64 17.06
C SER A 531 19.11 27.14 15.67
N LEU A 532 20.11 27.06 14.78
CA LEU A 532 20.04 26.35 13.50
C LEU A 532 20.78 25.01 13.67
N THR A 533 20.07 23.90 13.49
CA THR A 533 20.66 22.55 13.57
C THR A 533 20.49 21.81 12.25
N VAL A 534 21.60 21.29 11.72
CA VAL A 534 21.65 20.51 10.47
C VAL A 534 22.15 19.10 10.79
N ASN A 535 21.30 18.09 10.60
CA ASN A 535 21.45 16.72 11.13
C ASN A 535 21.52 15.60 10.08
N SER A 536 21.68 15.93 8.79
CA SER A 536 21.87 14.91 7.75
C SER A 536 22.87 15.40 6.71
N GLY A 537 24.01 14.71 6.63
CA GLY A 537 25.11 15.05 5.73
C GLY A 537 24.67 15.46 4.32
N GLY A 538 25.22 16.56 3.85
CA GLY A 538 24.83 17.26 2.61
C GLY A 538 25.45 18.67 2.53
N VAL A 539 25.41 19.28 1.34
CA VAL A 539 25.83 20.67 1.12
C VAL A 539 24.60 21.58 1.15
N PHE A 540 24.55 22.49 2.11
CA PHE A 540 23.48 23.46 2.30
C PHE A 540 23.97 24.83 1.86
N THR A 541 23.39 25.36 0.79
CA THR A 541 23.78 26.67 0.24
C THR A 541 22.84 27.74 0.75
N LEU A 542 23.39 28.70 1.50
CA LEU A 542 22.72 29.93 1.89
C LEU A 542 23.19 31.03 0.92
N SER A 543 22.29 31.49 0.04
CA SER A 543 22.53 32.60 -0.90
C SER A 543 21.80 33.86 -0.46
N SER A 544 22.49 35.00 -0.40
CA SER A 544 21.84 36.27 -0.01
C SER A 544 20.95 36.80 -1.15
N GLY A 545 19.75 37.27 -0.79
CA GLY A 545 19.00 38.21 -1.62
C GLY A 545 19.56 39.63 -1.53
N THR A 546 18.90 40.60 -2.18
CA THR A 546 19.36 42.02 -2.24
C THR A 546 19.53 42.72 -0.88
N ASN A 547 19.05 42.12 0.22
CA ASN A 547 19.00 42.74 1.55
C ASN A 547 19.91 42.08 2.60
N GLY A 548 20.78 41.12 2.22
CA GLY A 548 21.72 40.46 3.14
C GLY A 548 21.11 39.36 4.04
N PHE A 549 21.91 38.73 4.90
CA PHE A 549 21.51 37.58 5.74
C PHE A 549 21.08 37.96 7.17
N PRO A 550 20.25 37.13 7.86
CA PRO A 550 19.89 37.32 9.28
C PRO A 550 21.07 37.17 10.25
N ALA A 551 20.92 37.74 11.45
CA ALA A 551 21.80 37.47 12.60
C ALA A 551 21.38 36.17 13.31
N PHE A 552 22.31 35.23 13.49
CA PHE A 552 22.07 33.97 14.21
C PHE A 552 22.67 34.02 15.61
N ALA A 553 21.98 33.47 16.62
CA ALA A 553 22.51 33.35 17.98
C ALA A 553 23.48 32.16 18.11
N THR A 554 23.15 31.00 17.51
CA THR A 554 24.02 29.80 17.48
C THR A 554 23.74 28.92 16.25
N ILE A 555 24.80 28.35 15.63
CA ILE A 555 24.73 27.34 14.56
C ILE A 555 25.36 26.03 15.06
N SER A 556 24.71 24.88 14.86
CA SER A 556 25.22 23.54 15.20
C SER A 556 25.19 22.61 13.98
N LEU A 557 26.33 21.95 13.71
CA LEU A 557 26.56 21.11 12.52
C LEU A 557 26.97 19.67 12.92
N ASP A 558 26.47 18.66 12.20
CA ASP A 558 26.94 17.27 12.30
C ASP A 558 28.22 16.98 11.49
N ALA A 559 28.72 15.74 11.56
CA ALA A 559 30.01 15.30 11.00
C ALA A 559 30.13 15.41 9.48
N ASN A 560 29.01 15.50 8.76
CA ASN A 560 28.94 15.39 7.31
C ASN A 560 28.22 16.59 6.67
N SER A 561 27.87 17.60 7.46
CA SER A 561 27.15 18.79 7.01
C SER A 561 28.13 19.88 6.58
N THR A 562 27.90 20.44 5.38
CA THR A 562 28.58 21.64 4.92
C THR A 562 27.57 22.77 4.77
N VAL A 563 27.81 23.91 5.41
CA VAL A 563 27.05 25.14 5.14
C VAL A 563 27.91 26.08 4.31
N GLU A 564 27.43 26.47 3.12
CA GLU A 564 28.09 27.43 2.23
C GLU A 564 27.36 28.78 2.27
N TYR A 565 28.09 29.84 2.61
CA TYR A 565 27.57 31.20 2.79
C TYR A 565 28.08 32.16 1.69
N GLY A 566 27.16 32.82 0.99
CA GLY A 566 27.43 33.72 -0.14
C GLY A 566 26.99 35.19 0.05
N GLY A 567 27.93 36.11 0.32
CA GLY A 567 27.75 37.58 0.18
C GLY A 567 27.30 38.37 1.44
N GLY A 568 27.59 39.68 1.50
CA GLY A 568 27.18 40.62 2.58
C GLY A 568 28.23 40.86 3.69
N SER A 569 28.01 41.89 4.53
CA SER A 569 28.84 42.21 5.71
C SER A 569 28.02 42.02 6.99
N GLN A 570 28.32 40.98 7.78
CA GLN A 570 27.62 40.64 9.04
C GLN A 570 28.53 39.89 10.04
N THR A 571 28.08 39.83 11.30
CA THR A 571 28.69 39.02 12.38
C THR A 571 28.10 37.61 12.46
N ILE A 572 28.96 36.58 12.38
CA ILE A 572 28.57 35.16 12.53
C ILE A 572 29.19 34.59 13.82
N LYS A 573 28.37 33.99 14.68
CA LYS A 573 28.80 33.30 15.90
C LYS A 573 28.47 31.80 15.82
N VAL A 574 29.48 30.96 16.05
CA VAL A 574 29.35 29.49 16.10
C VAL A 574 29.78 29.02 17.48
N ASP A 575 28.86 28.45 18.26
CA ASP A 575 29.12 28.08 19.67
C ASP A 575 29.44 26.58 19.85
N SER A 576 29.05 25.68 18.94
CA SER A 576 29.36 24.25 19.06
C SER A 576 29.21 23.46 17.75
N PHE A 577 30.06 22.45 17.57
CA PHE A 577 29.88 21.39 16.57
C PHE A 577 29.38 20.13 17.28
N LEU A 578 28.44 19.40 16.67
CA LEU A 578 27.92 18.16 17.25
C LEU A 578 28.98 17.04 17.21
N THR A 579 29.98 17.14 16.31
CA THR A 579 31.14 16.23 16.17
C THR A 579 32.33 16.92 15.47
N ASN A 580 33.53 16.31 15.46
CA ASN A 580 34.82 16.91 15.04
C ASN A 580 34.98 17.30 13.54
N TYR A 581 33.98 17.14 12.67
CA TYR A 581 34.17 17.21 11.20
C TYR A 581 33.15 18.04 10.41
N GLY A 582 32.34 18.92 11.04
CA GLY A 582 31.45 19.83 10.32
C GLY A 582 32.20 20.97 9.62
N TYR A 583 31.76 21.40 8.43
CA TYR A 583 32.41 22.47 7.65
C TYR A 583 31.51 23.70 7.47
N LEU A 584 32.03 24.88 7.83
CA LEU A 584 31.45 26.17 7.43
C LEU A 584 32.34 26.84 6.38
N LYS A 585 31.79 27.10 5.18
CA LYS A 585 32.45 27.87 4.12
C LYS A 585 31.79 29.24 4.01
N THR A 586 32.56 30.32 4.06
CA THR A 586 31.99 31.68 3.96
C THR A 586 32.70 32.56 2.95
N SER A 587 31.94 33.44 2.29
CA SER A 587 32.45 34.52 1.43
C SER A 587 31.80 35.87 1.82
N GLY A 588 32.58 36.97 1.86
CA GLY A 588 32.08 38.33 2.19
C GLY A 588 32.92 39.12 3.20
N THR A 589 32.57 40.39 3.47
CA THR A 589 33.40 41.38 4.21
C THR A 589 32.86 41.77 5.59
N GLY A 590 32.42 40.82 6.42
CA GLY A 590 31.96 41.05 7.81
C GLY A 590 32.84 40.40 8.89
N THR A 591 32.68 40.80 10.15
CA THR A 591 33.42 40.27 11.32
C THR A 591 32.99 38.84 11.64
N LYS A 592 33.90 37.87 11.73
CA LYS A 592 33.55 36.47 12.03
C LYS A 592 34.11 36.10 13.39
N THR A 593 33.31 35.56 14.31
CA THR A 593 33.76 35.21 15.67
C THR A 593 33.52 33.73 15.96
N TRP A 594 34.54 33.07 16.50
CA TRP A 594 34.52 31.63 16.73
C TRP A 594 34.95 31.30 18.17
N SER A 595 34.16 30.47 18.85
CA SER A 595 34.57 29.73 20.05
C SER A 595 34.58 28.21 19.81
N GLY A 596 35.75 27.55 19.93
CA GLY A 596 35.89 26.08 19.95
C GLY A 596 36.70 25.46 18.78
N GLY A 597 37.63 24.53 19.08
CA GLY A 597 38.70 24.08 18.17
C GLY A 597 38.33 23.12 17.03
N THR A 598 37.85 23.65 15.90
CA THR A 598 37.61 22.91 14.63
C THR A 598 38.04 23.76 13.41
N SER A 599 37.89 23.26 12.17
CA SER A 599 38.45 23.84 10.94
C SER A 599 37.41 24.58 10.05
N ALA A 600 37.69 25.82 9.63
CA ALA A 600 36.86 26.58 8.69
C ALA A 600 37.69 27.15 7.54
N THR A 601 37.04 27.37 6.40
CA THR A 601 37.64 28.05 5.24
C THR A 601 36.98 29.42 5.08
N ILE A 602 37.78 30.50 5.18
CA ILE A 602 37.30 31.88 5.18
C ILE A 602 37.89 32.64 4.00
N ASN A 603 37.02 33.22 3.16
CA ASN A 603 37.39 34.19 2.14
C ASN A 603 36.92 35.60 2.59
N GLY A 604 37.68 36.26 3.48
CA GLY A 604 37.38 37.57 4.08
C GLY A 604 38.17 37.86 5.38
N ASN A 605 37.83 38.93 6.10
CA ASN A 605 38.46 39.29 7.38
C ASN A 605 37.92 38.43 8.55
N LEU A 606 38.80 37.99 9.45
CA LEU A 606 38.49 37.21 10.67
C LEU A 606 38.88 38.03 11.91
N ASP A 607 38.02 38.08 12.93
CA ASP A 607 38.30 38.76 14.21
C ASP A 607 38.27 37.74 15.36
N VAL A 608 39.41 37.51 15.98
CA VAL A 608 39.59 36.47 17.00
C VAL A 608 39.48 37.12 18.38
N GLY A 609 38.26 37.12 18.94
CA GLY A 609 37.99 37.64 20.27
C GLY A 609 38.67 36.82 21.36
N GLY A 610 39.41 37.48 22.24
CA GLY A 610 40.40 36.88 23.14
C GLY A 610 39.90 35.78 24.08
N ALA A 611 40.55 34.62 23.99
CA ALA A 611 41.01 33.82 25.12
C ALA A 611 42.40 33.26 24.75
N SER A 612 43.30 33.22 25.74
CA SER A 612 44.74 32.97 25.63
C SER A 612 45.13 31.71 24.85
N THR A 613 46.27 31.82 24.16
CA THR A 613 47.06 30.80 23.43
C THR A 613 46.91 29.37 23.89
#